data_AF-A0A7S4ICW1-F1
#
_entry.id   AF-A0A7S4ICW1-F1
#
_cell.length_a   1.000
_cell.length_b   1.000
_cell.length_c   1.000
_cell.angle_alpha   90.00
_cell.angle_beta   90.00
_cell.angle_gamma   90.00
#
_symmetry.space_group_name_H-M   'P 1'
#
loop_
_entity.id
_entity.type
_entity.pdbx_description
1 polymer ?
#
loop_
_entity_poly.entity_id
_entity_poly.type
_entity_poly.pdbx_seq_one_letter_code
_entity_poly.pdbx_strand_id
1 'polypeptide(L)'
;EPSDIALSPAARTAFAEAYGCEWEEALPSMLRNDKALERLGVDGSTLEGMWRGGVQVKLAPGTYVSRLAGGDTPLYTVNGFYPAMRQAFVEPDAAVRFMVCEFDEDALSWEAFRQQTIGATNPANAATGSLRAELLSRWQELGLSEAPTQGLNGVHASAGPLEGLKERCVWAGVTIEADAFGSSLLEAGLARSTLDEWLEDNPVVTLGGETDKVFDLTEEKGAASVLEMVAATNQPAAVAAASEEAAPAPVGFAWGGTY
;
A
#
# COMPACT_ATOMS: atom_id res chain seq x y z
N GLU A 1 -11.89 3.82 -12.59
CA GLU A 1 -11.47 4.54 -13.81
C GLU A 1 -10.29 5.46 -13.49
N PRO A 2 -9.47 5.90 -14.46
CA PRO A 2 -8.40 6.88 -14.20
C PRO A 2 -8.88 8.17 -13.53
N SER A 3 -10.13 8.57 -13.79
CA SER A 3 -10.79 9.71 -13.15
C SER A 3 -10.96 9.58 -11.63
N ASP A 4 -10.95 8.36 -11.11
CA ASP A 4 -11.23 8.10 -9.68
C ASP A 4 -9.94 8.13 -8.84
N ILE A 5 -8.79 8.33 -9.48
CA ILE A 5 -7.50 8.40 -8.80
C ILE A 5 -7.38 9.76 -8.11
N ALA A 6 -7.40 9.75 -6.78
CA ALA A 6 -7.10 10.93 -5.98
C ALA A 6 -5.60 11.24 -6.05
N LEU A 7 -5.25 12.42 -6.59
CA LEU A 7 -3.87 12.88 -6.69
C LEU A 7 -3.56 13.96 -5.66
N SER A 8 -2.41 13.82 -5.01
CA SER A 8 -1.83 14.88 -4.18
C SER A 8 -1.41 16.08 -5.04
N PRO A 9 -1.29 17.29 -4.45
CA PRO A 9 -0.76 18.45 -5.18
C PRO A 9 0.62 18.19 -5.79
N ALA A 10 1.49 17.48 -5.07
CA ALA A 10 2.82 17.13 -5.55
C ALA A 10 2.77 16.17 -6.77
N ALA A 11 1.87 15.18 -6.75
CA ALA A 11 1.68 14.27 -7.87
C ALA A 11 1.15 14.98 -9.12
N ARG A 12 0.24 15.96 -8.94
CA ARG A 12 -0.26 16.81 -10.03
C ARG A 12 0.85 17.64 -10.66
N THR A 13 1.67 18.29 -9.84
CA THR A 13 2.84 19.04 -10.32
C THR A 13 3.81 18.15 -11.09
N ALA A 14 4.18 17.00 -10.52
CA ALA A 14 5.10 16.06 -11.18
C ALA A 14 4.55 15.55 -12.52
N PHE A 15 3.24 15.31 -12.61
CA PHE A 15 2.58 14.94 -13.86
C PHE A 15 2.68 16.06 -14.90
N ALA A 16 2.31 17.28 -14.52
CA ALA A 16 2.31 18.44 -15.42
C ALA A 16 3.73 18.76 -15.93
N GLU A 17 4.73 18.68 -15.07
CA GLU A 17 6.14 18.87 -15.44
C GLU A 17 6.62 17.80 -16.42
N ALA A 18 6.22 16.53 -16.22
CA ALA A 18 6.68 15.43 -17.08
C ALA A 18 6.03 15.43 -18.47
N TYR A 19 4.76 15.84 -18.58
CA TYR A 19 3.99 15.69 -19.82
C TYR A 19 3.60 17.01 -20.49
N GLY A 20 3.78 18.15 -19.81
CA GLY A 20 3.44 19.48 -20.34
C GLY A 20 1.94 19.73 -20.47
N CYS A 21 1.10 19.01 -19.72
CA CYS A 21 -0.35 19.19 -19.67
C CYS A 21 -0.87 18.82 -18.28
N GLU A 22 -2.02 19.37 -17.90
CA GLU A 22 -2.65 19.06 -16.62
C GLU A 22 -3.29 17.66 -16.64
N TRP A 23 -3.48 17.07 -15.46
CA TRP A 23 -4.08 15.73 -15.33
C TRP A 23 -5.45 15.64 -16.02
N GLU A 24 -6.31 16.63 -15.79
CA GLU A 24 -7.66 16.70 -16.34
C GLU A 24 -7.67 16.79 -17.88
N GLU A 25 -6.65 17.41 -18.47
CA GLU A 25 -6.50 17.51 -19.93
C GLU A 25 -6.10 16.17 -20.55
N ALA A 26 -5.35 15.35 -19.80
CA ALA A 26 -4.91 14.04 -20.24
C ALA A 26 -5.99 12.95 -20.07
N LEU A 27 -6.96 13.12 -19.16
CA LEU A 27 -8.01 12.14 -18.85
C LEU A 27 -8.71 11.52 -20.07
N PRO A 28 -9.12 12.29 -21.11
CA PRO A 28 -9.75 11.71 -22.31
C PRO A 28 -8.85 10.73 -23.09
N SER A 29 -7.54 10.80 -22.88
CA SER A 29 -6.53 9.94 -23.50
C SER A 29 -5.91 8.94 -22.53
N MET A 30 -6.38 8.89 -21.28
CA MET A 30 -5.99 7.87 -20.31
C MET A 30 -6.84 6.61 -20.51
N LEU A 31 -6.17 5.47 -20.63
CA LEU A 31 -6.83 4.19 -20.81
C LEU A 31 -6.54 3.29 -19.60
N ARG A 32 -7.57 2.57 -19.15
CA ARG A 32 -7.36 1.38 -18.32
C ARG A 32 -6.61 0.34 -19.15
N ASN A 33 -5.81 -0.50 -18.48
CA ASN A 33 -4.94 -1.45 -19.16
C ASN A 33 -5.67 -2.39 -20.14
N ASP A 34 -6.83 -2.93 -19.76
CA ASP A 34 -7.66 -3.74 -20.67
C ASP A 34 -8.10 -2.99 -21.93
N LYS A 35 -8.45 -1.70 -21.80
CA LYS A 35 -8.83 -0.82 -22.91
C LYS A 35 -7.65 -0.41 -23.77
N ALA A 36 -6.47 -0.26 -23.17
CA ALA A 36 -5.23 -0.06 -23.92
C ALA A 36 -4.90 -1.30 -24.76
N LEU A 37 -4.95 -2.50 -24.17
CA LEU A 37 -4.73 -3.77 -24.88
C LEU A 37 -5.70 -3.94 -26.05
N GLU A 38 -7.00 -3.73 -25.80
CA GLU A 38 -8.06 -3.82 -26.82
C GLU A 38 -7.84 -2.82 -27.95
N ARG A 39 -7.62 -1.54 -27.63
CA ARG A 39 -7.49 -0.45 -28.61
C ARG A 39 -6.24 -0.57 -29.46
N LEU A 40 -5.13 -1.01 -28.87
CA LEU A 40 -3.84 -1.13 -29.54
C LEU A 40 -3.66 -2.49 -30.24
N GLY A 41 -4.46 -3.49 -29.86
CA GLY A 41 -4.33 -4.86 -30.40
C GLY A 41 -3.02 -5.53 -29.99
N VAL A 42 -2.55 -5.27 -28.77
CA VAL A 42 -1.27 -5.75 -28.25
C VAL A 42 -1.45 -6.62 -27.00
N ASP A 43 -0.45 -7.43 -26.68
CA ASP A 43 -0.40 -8.21 -25.45
C ASP A 43 0.20 -7.42 -24.27
N GLY A 44 0.21 -8.04 -23.09
CA GLY A 44 0.69 -7.42 -21.86
C GLY A 44 2.16 -7.01 -21.94
N SER A 45 3.01 -7.88 -22.47
CA SER A 45 4.45 -7.62 -22.61
C SER A 45 4.72 -6.45 -23.57
N THR A 46 3.99 -6.36 -24.67
CA THR A 46 4.10 -5.26 -25.62
C THR A 46 3.61 -3.94 -25.00
N LEU A 47 2.48 -3.96 -24.27
CA LEU A 47 2.00 -2.78 -23.55
C LEU A 47 3.00 -2.31 -22.49
N GLU A 48 3.59 -3.24 -21.72
CA GLU A 48 4.64 -2.94 -20.76
C GLU A 48 5.85 -2.29 -21.46
N GLY A 49 6.29 -2.82 -22.60
CA GLY A 49 7.37 -2.23 -23.39
C GLY A 49 7.07 -0.80 -23.83
N MET A 50 5.87 -0.54 -24.35
CA MET A 50 5.41 0.81 -24.73
C MET A 50 5.35 1.76 -23.52
N TRP A 51 4.91 1.26 -22.36
CA TRP A 51 4.81 2.01 -21.11
C TRP A 51 6.18 2.33 -20.53
N ARG A 52 7.11 1.37 -20.51
CA ARG A 52 8.49 1.55 -20.04
C ARG A 52 9.33 2.42 -20.98
N GLY A 53 8.99 2.44 -22.27
CA GLY A 53 9.60 3.36 -23.24
C GLY A 53 9.15 4.82 -23.06
N GLY A 54 8.09 5.06 -22.31
CA GLY A 54 7.59 6.39 -21.95
C GLY A 54 8.23 6.96 -20.69
N VAL A 55 8.03 8.27 -20.46
CA VAL A 55 8.37 8.92 -19.18
C VAL A 55 7.38 8.42 -18.13
N GLN A 56 7.87 7.85 -17.04
CA GLN A 56 7.04 7.33 -15.95
C GLN A 56 7.00 8.30 -14.79
N VAL A 57 5.81 8.57 -14.25
CA VAL A 57 5.59 9.43 -13.10
C VAL A 57 4.95 8.62 -11.98
N LYS A 58 5.53 8.70 -10.77
CA LYS A 58 4.93 8.12 -9.56
C LYS A 58 3.82 9.06 -9.07
N LEU A 59 2.60 8.56 -8.96
CA LEU A 59 1.43 9.30 -8.49
C LEU A 59 1.19 9.07 -6.99
N ALA A 60 1.40 7.83 -6.54
CA ALA A 60 1.27 7.39 -5.15
C ALA A 60 2.14 6.13 -4.95
N PRO A 61 2.31 5.61 -3.71
CA PRO A 61 2.84 4.26 -3.50
C PRO A 61 2.13 3.25 -4.42
N GLY A 62 2.90 2.40 -5.11
CA GLY A 62 2.37 1.39 -6.03
C GLY A 62 1.65 1.93 -7.29
N THR A 63 1.51 3.25 -7.48
CA THR A 63 0.70 3.84 -8.55
C THR A 63 1.54 4.74 -9.44
N TYR A 64 1.71 4.33 -10.69
CA TYR A 64 2.58 4.99 -11.67
C TYR A 64 1.81 5.21 -12.97
N VAL A 65 2.01 6.34 -13.62
CA VAL A 65 1.48 6.62 -14.96
C VAL A 65 2.62 6.74 -15.95
N SER A 66 2.37 6.37 -17.20
CA SER A 66 3.26 6.70 -18.31
C SER A 66 2.47 7.05 -19.56
N ARG A 67 3.06 7.93 -20.38
CA ARG A 67 2.64 8.16 -21.76
C ARG A 67 3.23 7.06 -22.64
N LEU A 68 2.37 6.28 -23.29
CA LEU A 68 2.78 5.18 -24.16
C LEU A 68 3.63 5.69 -25.33
N ALA A 69 4.78 5.06 -25.57
CA ALA A 69 5.62 5.34 -26.72
C ALA A 69 5.04 4.74 -28.02
N GLY A 70 5.35 5.36 -29.17
CA GLY A 70 5.11 4.76 -30.50
C GLY A 70 3.78 5.09 -31.18
N GLY A 71 2.98 6.03 -30.66
CA GLY A 71 1.74 6.50 -31.29
C GLY A 71 1.77 7.99 -31.67
N ASP A 72 1.01 8.35 -32.71
CA ASP A 72 0.84 9.75 -33.15
C ASP A 72 -0.02 10.57 -32.18
N THR A 73 -0.89 9.90 -31.42
CA THR A 73 -1.73 10.51 -30.38
C THR A 73 -1.21 10.13 -29.00
N PRO A 74 -1.06 11.09 -28.07
CA PRO A 74 -0.63 10.76 -26.72
C PRO A 74 -1.68 9.89 -26.04
N LEU A 75 -1.29 8.67 -25.63
CA LEU A 75 -2.09 7.80 -24.78
C LEU A 75 -1.35 7.57 -23.48
N TYR A 76 -2.10 7.44 -22.38
CA TYR A 76 -1.53 7.19 -21.06
C TYR A 76 -2.15 5.95 -20.44
N THR A 77 -1.36 5.21 -19.66
CA THR A 77 -1.90 4.15 -18.80
C THR A 77 -1.27 4.20 -17.42
N VAL A 78 -2.09 3.84 -16.43
CA VAL A 78 -1.66 3.65 -15.04
C VAL A 78 -1.25 2.20 -14.85
N ASN A 79 -0.05 1.98 -14.33
CA ASN A 79 0.55 0.67 -14.11
C ASN A 79 0.49 -0.22 -15.36
N GLY A 80 0.95 0.29 -16.51
CA GLY A 80 0.92 -0.43 -17.79
C GLY A 80 1.73 -1.74 -17.82
N PHE A 81 2.58 -1.96 -16.81
CA PHE A 81 3.27 -3.23 -16.58
C PHE A 81 2.37 -4.33 -16.00
N TYR A 82 1.21 -3.99 -15.42
CA TYR A 82 0.39 -4.95 -14.67
C TYR A 82 -0.11 -6.14 -15.51
N PRO A 83 -0.55 -5.98 -16.78
CA PRO A 83 -0.97 -7.13 -17.57
C PRO A 83 0.14 -8.16 -17.80
N ALA A 84 1.37 -7.70 -18.08
CA ALA A 84 2.54 -8.58 -18.21
C ALA A 84 2.86 -9.29 -16.89
N MET A 85 2.81 -8.55 -15.77
CA MET A 85 2.96 -9.13 -14.44
C MET A 85 1.90 -10.21 -14.18
N ARG A 86 0.62 -9.94 -14.45
CA ARG A 86 -0.48 -10.91 -14.28
C ARG A 86 -0.26 -12.14 -15.16
N GLN A 87 0.22 -11.96 -16.38
CA GLN A 87 0.48 -13.05 -17.31
C GLN A 87 1.43 -14.09 -16.70
N ALA A 88 2.50 -13.64 -16.02
CA ALA A 88 3.44 -14.53 -15.33
C ALA A 88 2.81 -15.44 -14.25
N PHE A 89 1.60 -15.14 -13.77
CA PHE A 89 0.86 -15.97 -12.80
C PHE A 89 -0.17 -16.90 -13.43
N VAL A 90 -0.51 -16.72 -14.71
CA VAL A 90 -1.61 -17.45 -15.37
C VAL A 90 -1.19 -18.23 -16.61
N GLU A 91 0.10 -18.19 -16.97
CA GLU A 91 0.65 -19.07 -18.00
C GLU A 91 0.42 -20.55 -17.64
N PRO A 92 0.26 -21.45 -18.63
CA PRO A 92 -0.03 -22.86 -18.38
C PRO A 92 0.96 -23.59 -17.46
N ASP A 93 2.22 -23.16 -17.43
CA ASP A 93 3.30 -23.68 -16.61
C ASP A 93 3.63 -22.80 -15.39
N ALA A 94 2.88 -21.71 -15.16
CA ALA A 94 3.07 -20.84 -14.01
C ALA A 94 2.81 -21.62 -12.71
N ALA A 95 3.75 -21.51 -11.78
CA ALA A 95 3.64 -22.13 -10.47
C ALA A 95 4.05 -21.15 -9.38
N VAL A 96 3.15 -20.93 -8.42
CA VAL A 96 3.44 -20.17 -7.19
C VAL A 96 3.69 -21.17 -6.07
N ARG A 97 4.88 -21.10 -5.47
CA ARG A 97 5.18 -21.78 -4.21
C ARG A 97 5.08 -20.76 -3.11
N PHE A 98 4.08 -20.90 -2.24
CA PHE A 98 3.92 -20.05 -1.07
C PHE A 98 4.24 -20.82 0.21
N MET A 99 4.64 -20.09 1.24
CA MET A 99 4.87 -20.60 2.58
C MET A 99 4.18 -19.66 3.56
N VAL A 100 3.61 -20.21 4.62
CA VAL A 100 3.19 -19.42 5.79
C VAL A 100 4.34 -19.50 6.79
N CYS A 101 4.98 -18.37 7.06
CA CYS A 101 6.11 -18.27 7.96
C CYS A 101 5.69 -17.58 9.26
N GLU A 102 6.28 -18.03 10.37
CA GLU A 102 6.16 -17.39 11.68
C GLU A 102 7.56 -17.04 12.19
N PHE A 103 7.66 -15.93 12.92
CA PHE A 103 8.88 -15.52 13.59
C PHE A 103 8.52 -14.72 14.84
N ASP A 104 9.45 -14.73 15.80
CA ASP A 104 9.34 -13.93 17.02
C ASP A 104 9.66 -12.47 16.71
N GLU A 105 8.69 -11.57 16.92
CA GLU A 105 8.82 -10.15 16.59
C GLU A 105 9.88 -9.44 17.43
N ASP A 106 10.14 -9.93 18.65
CA ASP A 106 11.20 -9.42 19.52
C ASP A 106 12.61 -9.77 18.98
N ALA A 107 12.72 -10.85 18.20
CA ALA A 107 13.96 -11.30 17.58
C ALA A 107 14.13 -10.78 16.14
N LEU A 108 13.03 -10.59 15.42
CA LEU A 108 12.99 -10.10 14.04
C LEU A 108 11.74 -9.24 13.84
N SER A 109 11.92 -7.92 13.85
CA SER A 109 10.82 -7.00 13.53
C SER A 109 10.33 -7.18 12.09
N TRP A 110 9.09 -6.80 11.81
CA TRP A 110 8.54 -6.87 10.45
C TRP A 110 9.35 -6.02 9.46
N GLU A 111 9.80 -4.83 9.88
CA GLU A 111 10.72 -3.98 9.13
C GLU A 111 12.03 -4.72 8.80
N ALA A 112 12.68 -5.34 9.78
CA ALA A 112 13.91 -6.08 9.54
C ALA A 112 13.69 -7.32 8.66
N PHE A 113 12.56 -8.01 8.81
CA PHE A 113 12.15 -9.08 7.90
C PHE A 113 12.05 -8.56 6.46
N ARG A 114 11.34 -7.45 6.23
CA ARG A 114 11.19 -6.85 4.90
C ARG A 114 12.50 -6.34 4.31
N GLN A 115 13.26 -5.57 5.08
CA GLN A 115 14.42 -4.85 4.58
C GLN A 115 15.69 -5.71 4.53
N GLN A 116 15.88 -6.61 5.50
CA GLN A 116 17.12 -7.38 5.66
C GLN A 116 16.95 -8.84 5.25
N THR A 117 15.79 -9.46 5.50
CA THR A 117 15.55 -10.86 5.11
C THR A 117 15.08 -10.96 3.66
N ILE A 118 14.04 -10.21 3.28
CA ILE A 118 13.52 -10.21 1.90
C ILE A 118 14.38 -9.34 0.99
N GLY A 119 14.70 -8.12 1.42
CA GLY A 119 15.51 -7.16 0.68
C GLY A 119 14.68 -6.20 -0.18
N ALA A 120 15.31 -5.11 -0.62
CA ALA A 120 14.65 -4.08 -1.43
C ALA A 120 14.02 -4.66 -2.71
N THR A 121 12.90 -4.07 -3.16
CA THR A 121 12.15 -4.51 -4.35
C THR A 121 13.00 -4.59 -5.61
N ASN A 122 13.95 -3.66 -5.78
CA ASN A 122 14.98 -3.78 -6.81
C ASN A 122 16.16 -4.58 -6.22
N PRO A 123 16.44 -5.79 -6.71
CA PRO A 123 17.49 -6.65 -6.17
C PRO A 123 18.89 -6.02 -6.17
N ALA A 124 19.18 -5.08 -7.08
CA ALA A 124 20.46 -4.37 -7.12
C ALA A 124 20.68 -3.43 -5.91
N ASN A 125 19.61 -3.06 -5.22
CA ASN A 125 19.63 -2.22 -4.02
C ASN A 125 19.34 -3.01 -2.73
N ALA A 126 19.20 -4.34 -2.84
CA ALA A 126 18.84 -5.18 -1.69
C ALA A 126 20.04 -5.38 -0.76
N ALA A 127 19.77 -5.49 0.54
CA ALA A 127 20.81 -5.72 1.54
C ALA A 127 21.58 -7.03 1.24
N THR A 128 22.90 -7.01 1.41
CA THR A 128 23.74 -8.20 1.22
C THR A 128 23.25 -9.35 2.11
N GLY A 129 23.06 -10.53 1.51
CA GLY A 129 22.55 -11.73 2.19
C GLY A 129 21.02 -11.82 2.29
N SER A 130 20.29 -10.78 1.88
CA SER A 130 18.83 -10.87 1.71
C SER A 130 18.45 -11.80 0.56
N LEU A 131 17.24 -12.35 0.58
CA LEU A 131 16.76 -13.27 -0.45
C LEU A 131 16.83 -12.68 -1.85
N ARG A 132 16.41 -11.42 -2.04
CA ARG A 132 16.50 -10.77 -3.37
C ARG A 132 17.95 -10.56 -3.82
N ALA A 133 18.86 -10.24 -2.90
CA ALA A 133 20.28 -10.13 -3.23
C ALA A 133 20.90 -11.49 -3.61
N GLU A 134 20.56 -12.55 -2.87
CA GLU A 134 21.00 -13.93 -3.15
C GLU A 134 20.44 -14.46 -4.47
N LEU A 135 19.16 -14.17 -4.76
CA LEU A 135 18.55 -14.50 -6.05
C LEU A 135 19.29 -13.79 -7.19
N LEU A 136 19.63 -12.51 -7.02
CA LEU A 136 20.39 -11.75 -8.03
C LEU A 136 21.82 -12.27 -8.19
N SER A 137 22.50 -12.63 -7.11
CA SER A 137 23.90 -13.08 -7.20
C SER A 137 24.03 -14.50 -7.76
N ARG A 138 23.00 -15.35 -7.58
CA ARG A 138 23.04 -16.78 -7.91
C ARG A 138 22.01 -17.22 -8.95
N TRP A 139 21.38 -16.29 -9.66
CA TRP A 139 20.28 -16.60 -10.60
C TRP A 139 20.61 -17.72 -11.59
N GLN A 140 21.83 -17.75 -12.14
CA GLN A 140 22.29 -18.78 -13.08
C GLN A 140 22.42 -20.15 -12.40
N GLU A 141 22.99 -20.18 -11.18
CA GLU A 141 23.12 -21.41 -10.38
C GLU A 141 21.76 -21.98 -9.99
N LEU A 142 20.80 -21.08 -9.74
CA LEU A 142 19.41 -21.41 -9.42
C LEU A 142 18.57 -21.77 -10.65
N GLY A 143 19.14 -21.68 -11.86
CA GLY A 143 18.48 -22.04 -13.11
C GLY A 143 17.43 -21.03 -13.58
N LEU A 144 17.49 -19.77 -13.12
CA LEU A 144 16.64 -18.70 -13.65
C LEU A 144 17.07 -18.36 -15.09
N SER A 145 16.10 -18.04 -15.94
CA SER A 145 16.35 -17.71 -17.35
C SER A 145 17.03 -16.35 -17.55
N GLU A 146 16.84 -15.44 -16.59
CA GLU A 146 17.39 -14.10 -16.60
C GLU A 146 17.71 -13.60 -15.19
N ALA A 147 18.54 -12.57 -15.12
CA ALA A 147 18.86 -11.91 -13.86
C ALA A 147 17.61 -11.21 -13.29
N PRO A 148 17.29 -11.38 -11.99
CA PRO A 148 16.19 -10.70 -11.33
C PRO A 148 16.18 -9.18 -11.55
N THR A 149 15.00 -8.64 -11.82
CA THR A 149 14.78 -7.20 -12.01
C THR A 149 13.86 -6.65 -10.93
N GLN A 150 13.60 -5.34 -10.92
CA GLN A 150 12.60 -4.77 -10.01
C GLN A 150 11.19 -5.34 -10.24
N GLY A 151 10.84 -5.69 -11.49
CA GLY A 151 9.54 -6.28 -11.83
C GLY A 151 9.48 -7.79 -11.62
N LEU A 152 10.62 -8.46 -11.76
CA LEU A 152 10.79 -9.92 -11.59
C LEU A 152 11.87 -10.17 -10.54
N ASN A 153 11.55 -9.87 -9.27
CA ASN A 153 12.49 -9.94 -8.14
C ASN A 153 12.44 -11.28 -7.37
N GLY A 154 11.73 -12.26 -7.92
CA GLY A 154 11.72 -13.67 -7.50
C GLY A 154 10.96 -14.01 -6.22
N VAL A 155 10.83 -13.10 -5.24
CA VAL A 155 10.09 -13.36 -4.00
C VAL A 155 9.17 -12.20 -3.60
N HIS A 156 7.94 -12.56 -3.21
CA HIS A 156 6.96 -11.69 -2.56
C HIS A 156 6.88 -12.02 -1.06
N ALA A 157 6.63 -11.01 -0.25
CA ALA A 157 6.34 -11.15 1.18
C ALA A 157 5.40 -10.01 1.59
N SER A 158 4.40 -10.31 2.43
CA SER A 158 3.43 -9.34 2.92
C SER A 158 4.13 -8.13 3.55
N ALA A 159 3.70 -6.89 3.26
CA ALA A 159 4.42 -5.71 3.72
C ALA A 159 4.16 -5.40 5.20
N GLY A 160 3.04 -5.86 5.76
CA GLY A 160 2.71 -5.78 7.17
C GLY A 160 1.76 -6.91 7.62
N PRO A 161 1.40 -6.97 8.91
CA PRO A 161 0.55 -8.02 9.48
C PRO A 161 -0.88 -8.00 8.92
N LEU A 162 -1.40 -6.83 8.55
CA LEU A 162 -2.74 -6.68 7.98
C LEU A 162 -2.80 -7.22 6.53
N GLU A 163 -1.82 -6.87 5.69
CA GLU A 163 -1.68 -7.51 4.37
C GLU A 163 -1.39 -9.00 4.49
N GLY A 164 -0.60 -9.41 5.49
CA GLY A 164 -0.34 -10.82 5.78
C GLY A 164 -1.63 -11.58 6.07
N LEU A 165 -2.55 -11.00 6.84
CA LEU A 165 -3.89 -11.57 7.07
C LEU A 165 -4.67 -11.68 5.75
N LYS A 166 -4.72 -10.61 4.94
CA LYS A 166 -5.38 -10.65 3.62
C LYS A 166 -4.86 -11.79 2.76
N GLU A 167 -3.54 -11.90 2.66
CA GLU A 167 -2.87 -12.90 1.84
C GLU A 167 -3.10 -14.32 2.34
N ARG A 168 -3.09 -14.56 3.65
CA ARG A 168 -3.44 -15.88 4.22
C ARG A 168 -4.90 -16.26 3.94
N CYS A 169 -5.83 -15.31 4.01
CA CYS A 169 -7.22 -15.55 3.61
C CYS A 169 -7.33 -15.96 2.12
N VAL A 170 -6.58 -15.29 1.24
CA VAL A 170 -6.62 -15.55 -0.22
C VAL A 170 -5.91 -16.85 -0.60
N TRP A 171 -4.69 -17.08 -0.11
CA TRP A 171 -3.83 -18.17 -0.57
C TRP A 171 -3.95 -19.45 0.26
N ALA A 172 -4.21 -19.33 1.55
CA ALA A 172 -4.33 -20.47 2.47
C ALA A 172 -5.78 -20.78 2.87
N GLY A 173 -6.75 -19.94 2.51
CA GLY A 173 -8.17 -20.15 2.82
C GLY A 173 -8.49 -20.08 4.31
N VAL A 174 -7.62 -19.47 5.11
CA VAL A 174 -7.84 -19.24 6.54
C VAL A 174 -8.92 -18.19 6.72
N THR A 175 -9.87 -18.40 7.64
CA THR A 175 -10.85 -17.37 7.97
C THR A 175 -10.26 -16.36 8.95
N ILE A 176 -10.80 -15.14 8.98
CA ILE A 176 -10.35 -14.09 9.90
C ILE A 176 -10.37 -14.58 11.36
N GLU A 177 -11.41 -15.32 11.76
CA GLU A 177 -11.54 -15.87 13.11
C GLU A 177 -10.57 -17.00 13.43
N ALA A 178 -10.10 -17.73 12.42
CA ALA A 178 -9.14 -18.81 12.60
C ALA A 178 -7.68 -18.33 12.55
N ASP A 179 -7.47 -17.11 12.06
CA ASP A 179 -6.17 -16.45 12.03
C ASP A 179 -5.86 -15.80 13.39
N ALA A 180 -4.67 -16.03 13.94
CA ALA A 180 -4.30 -15.49 15.25
C ALA A 180 -4.37 -13.95 15.29
N PHE A 181 -3.84 -13.27 14.25
CA PHE A 181 -3.87 -11.82 14.17
C PHE A 181 -5.29 -11.30 13.87
N GLY A 182 -6.02 -11.99 12.98
CA GLY A 182 -7.42 -11.69 12.69
C GLY A 182 -8.31 -11.74 13.94
N SER A 183 -8.22 -12.81 14.74
CA SER A 183 -8.94 -12.93 16.01
C SER A 183 -8.56 -11.82 16.99
N SER A 184 -7.27 -11.52 17.14
CA SER A 184 -6.80 -10.47 18.03
C SER A 184 -7.31 -9.07 17.65
N LEU A 185 -7.45 -8.76 16.35
CA LEU A 185 -8.05 -7.50 15.90
C LEU A 185 -9.52 -7.37 16.35
N LEU A 186 -10.29 -8.46 16.25
CA LEU A 186 -11.68 -8.49 16.70
C LEU A 186 -11.77 -8.35 18.23
N GLU A 187 -10.89 -9.02 18.96
CA GLU A 187 -10.77 -8.92 20.43
C GLU A 187 -10.35 -7.51 20.88
N ALA A 188 -9.53 -6.81 20.08
CA ALA A 188 -9.17 -5.40 20.27
C ALA A 188 -10.32 -4.42 19.93
N GLY A 189 -11.51 -4.93 19.60
CA GLY A 189 -12.72 -4.16 19.39
C GLY A 189 -12.95 -3.68 17.96
N LEU A 190 -12.13 -4.11 16.99
CA LEU A 190 -12.39 -3.80 15.59
C LEU A 190 -13.65 -4.54 15.13
N ALA A 191 -14.64 -3.79 14.64
CA ALA A 191 -15.85 -4.41 14.10
C ALA A 191 -15.50 -5.30 12.89
N ARG A 192 -16.09 -6.50 12.84
CA ARG A 192 -15.86 -7.46 11.74
C ARG A 192 -16.08 -6.82 10.36
N SER A 193 -17.14 -6.03 10.21
CA SER A 193 -17.45 -5.32 8.95
C SER A 193 -16.39 -4.29 8.56
N THR A 194 -15.78 -3.61 9.54
CA THR A 194 -14.69 -2.67 9.29
C THR A 194 -13.42 -3.41 8.87
N LEU A 195 -13.13 -4.56 9.48
CA LEU A 195 -12.00 -5.39 9.06
C LEU A 195 -12.20 -5.95 7.65
N ASP A 196 -13.42 -6.38 7.29
CA ASP A 196 -13.73 -6.81 5.93
C ASP A 196 -13.47 -5.67 4.93
N GLU A 197 -13.95 -4.45 5.21
CA GLU A 197 -13.70 -3.25 4.39
C GLU A 197 -12.20 -2.95 4.27
N TRP A 198 -11.44 -3.03 5.38
CA TRP A 198 -10.00 -2.81 5.38
C TRP A 198 -9.27 -3.79 4.45
N LEU A 199 -9.64 -5.06 4.51
CA LEU A 199 -9.03 -6.13 3.74
C LEU A 199 -9.47 -6.12 2.27
N GLU A 200 -10.68 -5.65 1.95
CA GLU A 200 -11.22 -5.63 0.58
C GLU A 200 -10.85 -4.37 -0.20
N ASP A 201 -11.03 -3.21 0.42
CA ASP A 201 -11.02 -1.93 -0.28
C ASP A 201 -9.75 -1.11 -0.01
N ASN A 202 -8.97 -1.49 1.01
CA ASN A 202 -7.84 -0.71 1.52
C ASN A 202 -8.23 0.79 1.62
N PRO A 203 -9.20 1.15 2.48
CA PRO A 203 -9.72 2.51 2.57
C PRO A 203 -8.71 3.46 3.20
N VAL A 204 -8.93 4.77 3.01
CA VAL A 204 -8.22 5.80 3.76
C VAL A 204 -8.87 5.92 5.14
N VAL A 205 -8.08 5.75 6.21
CA VAL A 205 -8.54 5.75 7.59
C VAL A 205 -7.62 6.58 8.46
N THR A 206 -8.09 6.99 9.65
CA THR A 206 -7.22 7.57 10.67
C THR A 206 -6.85 6.48 11.68
N LEU A 207 -5.57 6.13 11.75
CA LEU A 207 -5.04 5.08 12.63
C LEU A 207 -3.67 5.52 13.16
N GLY A 208 -3.41 5.35 14.46
CA GLY A 208 -2.13 5.75 15.06
C GLY A 208 -1.83 7.25 15.01
N GLY A 209 -2.86 8.11 14.82
CA GLY A 209 -2.70 9.56 14.69
C GLY A 209 -2.38 10.05 13.27
N GLU A 210 -2.26 9.14 12.30
CA GLU A 210 -2.02 9.45 10.88
C GLU A 210 -3.26 9.11 10.05
N THR A 211 -3.40 9.73 8.87
CA THR A 211 -4.50 9.46 7.94
C THR A 211 -3.97 9.12 6.57
N ASP A 212 -4.10 7.86 6.18
CA ASP A 212 -3.70 7.33 4.89
C ASP A 212 -4.44 6.00 4.61
N LYS A 213 -4.11 5.33 3.52
CA LYS A 213 -4.52 3.95 3.22
C LYS A 213 -4.11 3.01 4.34
N VAL A 214 -5.02 2.15 4.78
CA VAL A 214 -4.79 1.30 5.96
C VAL A 214 -3.62 0.32 5.79
N PHE A 215 -3.36 -0.17 4.58
CA PHE A 215 -2.15 -0.99 4.33
C PHE A 215 -0.88 -0.16 4.43
N ASP A 216 -0.87 1.08 3.95
CA ASP A 216 0.29 1.97 4.08
C ASP A 216 0.53 2.35 5.56
N LEU A 217 -0.53 2.60 6.33
CA LEU A 217 -0.46 2.86 7.77
C LEU A 217 0.03 1.67 8.59
N THR A 218 -0.02 0.45 8.05
CA THR A 218 0.38 -0.79 8.75
C THR A 218 1.60 -1.46 8.11
N GLU A 219 2.17 -0.89 7.06
CA GLU A 219 3.37 -1.38 6.38
C GLU A 219 4.57 -1.36 7.34
N GLU A 220 5.31 -2.46 7.36
CA GLU A 220 6.53 -2.68 8.17
C GLU A 220 6.34 -2.55 9.68
N LYS A 221 5.09 -2.42 10.14
CA LYS A 221 4.75 -2.40 11.57
C LYS A 221 4.58 -3.81 12.12
N GLY A 222 4.82 -3.89 13.42
CA GLY A 222 4.57 -5.07 14.23
C GLY A 222 3.10 -5.41 14.42
N ALA A 223 2.79 -6.69 14.64
CA ALA A 223 1.42 -7.11 14.95
C ALA A 223 0.94 -6.47 16.26
N ALA A 224 1.80 -6.43 17.29
CA ALA A 224 1.50 -5.78 18.56
C ALA A 224 1.20 -4.28 18.39
N SER A 225 2.04 -3.59 17.61
CA SER A 225 1.85 -2.15 17.35
C SER A 225 0.52 -1.87 16.65
N VAL A 226 0.14 -2.67 15.64
CA VAL A 226 -1.14 -2.51 14.93
C VAL A 226 -2.34 -2.77 15.86
N LEU A 227 -2.25 -3.76 16.76
CA LEU A 227 -3.29 -3.99 17.77
C LEU A 227 -3.44 -2.81 18.73
N GLU A 228 -2.34 -2.21 19.18
CA GLU A 228 -2.36 -1.02 20.03
C GLU A 228 -3.02 0.18 19.33
N MET A 229 -2.68 0.40 18.05
CA MET A 229 -3.29 1.46 17.25
C MET A 229 -4.81 1.28 17.11
N VAL A 230 -5.26 0.05 16.86
CA VAL A 230 -6.70 -0.28 16.77
C VAL A 230 -7.39 -0.08 18.12
N ALA A 231 -6.80 -0.59 19.20
CA ALA A 231 -7.35 -0.44 20.55
C ALA A 231 -7.48 1.03 20.97
N ALA A 232 -6.50 1.88 20.61
CA ALA A 232 -6.52 3.30 20.91
C ALA A 232 -7.65 4.05 20.18
N THR A 233 -7.96 3.68 18.93
CA THR A 233 -9.06 4.29 18.15
C THR A 233 -10.44 3.91 18.71
N ASN A 234 -10.56 2.73 19.34
CA ASN A 234 -11.82 2.22 19.89
C ASN A 234 -12.08 2.64 21.34
N GLN A 235 -11.15 3.34 22.00
CA GLN A 235 -11.42 3.89 23.32
C GLN A 235 -12.37 5.08 23.20
N PRO A 236 -13.47 5.12 24.00
CA PRO A 236 -14.26 6.34 24.09
C PRO A 236 -13.33 7.45 24.58
N ALA A 237 -13.27 8.55 23.82
CA ALA A 237 -12.44 9.71 24.14
C ALA A 237 -12.55 10.00 25.64
N ALA A 238 -11.48 9.72 26.38
CA ALA A 238 -11.44 9.99 27.80
C ALA A 238 -11.76 11.49 27.97
N VAL A 239 -12.84 11.75 28.70
CA VAL A 239 -13.36 13.08 29.00
C VAL A 239 -12.19 14.01 29.31
N ALA A 240 -12.02 15.05 28.49
CA ALA A 240 -11.19 16.19 28.83
C ALA A 240 -11.78 16.84 30.09
N ALA A 241 -11.38 16.36 31.26
CA ALA A 241 -11.74 16.90 32.56
C ALA A 241 -10.48 17.20 33.35
N ALA A 242 -10.20 18.51 33.42
CA ALA A 242 -9.32 19.28 34.32
C ALA A 242 -8.40 20.15 33.45
N SER A 243 -8.56 21.47 33.38
CA SER A 243 -8.89 22.42 34.44
C SER A 243 -9.47 23.70 33.86
N GLU A 244 -10.75 23.99 34.12
CA GLU A 244 -11.22 25.38 34.13
C GLU A 244 -11.25 25.82 35.59
N GLU A 245 -10.29 26.68 35.89
CA GLU A 245 -10.09 27.36 37.16
C GLU A 245 -11.39 28.08 37.55
N ALA A 246 -11.94 27.73 38.72
CA ALA A 246 -13.15 28.37 39.23
C ALA A 246 -12.90 29.87 39.47
N ALA A 247 -13.48 30.72 38.62
CA ALA A 247 -13.53 32.15 38.84
C ALA A 247 -14.29 32.46 40.15
N PRO A 248 -13.79 33.35 41.03
CA PRO A 248 -14.49 33.68 42.26
C PRO A 248 -15.72 34.55 41.97
N ALA A 249 -16.78 34.30 42.74
CA ALA A 249 -18.07 35.00 42.65
C ALA A 249 -17.95 36.52 42.88
N PRO A 250 -18.77 37.35 42.22
CA PRO A 250 -18.72 38.79 42.38
C PRO A 250 -19.30 39.23 43.73
N VAL A 251 -18.56 40.12 44.39
CA VAL A 251 -18.94 40.80 45.64
C VAL A 251 -20.03 41.83 45.33
N GLY A 252 -21.25 41.59 45.82
CA GLY A 252 -22.33 42.57 45.81
C GLY A 252 -22.22 43.54 46.99
N PHE A 253 -21.87 44.79 46.73
CA PHE A 253 -21.96 45.91 47.68
C PHE A 253 -23.40 46.45 47.71
N ALA A 254 -23.99 46.57 48.90
CA ALA A 254 -25.23 47.31 49.15
C ALA A 254 -24.94 48.48 50.09
N TRP A 255 -25.15 49.71 49.61
CA TRP A 255 -25.39 50.92 50.41
C TRP A 255 -26.88 51.25 50.26
N GLY A 256 -27.66 51.72 51.22
CA GLY A 256 -27.45 52.20 52.58
C GLY A 256 -28.83 52.65 53.12
N GLY A 257 -28.92 52.99 54.41
CA GLY A 257 -30.16 53.47 55.02
C GLY A 257 -29.94 54.19 56.36
N THR A 258 -29.72 55.50 56.24
CA THR A 258 -30.06 56.62 57.17
C THR A 258 -29.69 56.57 58.65
N TYR A 259 -28.85 57.52 59.08
CA TYR A 259 -29.28 58.76 59.78
C TYR A 259 -28.47 59.95 59.25
#